data_AF-A0A379ADU9-F1
#
_entry.id   AF-A0A379ADU9-F1
#
_cell.length_a   1.000
_cell.length_b   1.000
_cell.length_c   1.000
_cell.angle_alpha   90.00
_cell.angle_beta   90.00
_cell.angle_gamma   90.00
#
_symmetry.space_group_name_H-M   'P 1'
#
loop_
_entity.id
_entity.type
_entity.pdbx_description
1 polymer ?
#
loop_
_entity_poly.entity_id
_entity_poly.type
_entity_poly.pdbx_seq_one_letter_code
_entity_poly.pdbx_strand_id
1 'polypeptide(L)'
;MVGGVPDYAATLAQYTDLPAQQAAGSDIADAPDLAGLYLFGALGSRGLCSAPLAAEVLAAQLAGEPQPLDASTLAALNPNRYWVRKLLKGKAV
;
A
#
# COMPACT_ATOMS: atom_id res chain seq x y z
N MET A 1 6.13 4.45 6.26
CA MET A 1 5.81 3.71 5.01
C MET A 1 6.30 2.31 5.24
N VAL A 2 5.39 1.34 5.22
CA VAL A 2 5.68 -0.05 5.57
C VAL A 2 4.90 -0.96 4.62
N GLY A 3 5.57 -1.95 4.02
CA GLY A 3 4.94 -2.97 3.17
C GLY A 3 5.76 -3.29 1.92
N GLY A 4 5.13 -3.95 0.94
CA GLY A 4 5.73 -4.23 -0.37
C GLY A 4 6.15 -2.96 -1.09
N VAL A 5 7.26 -3.01 -1.82
CA VAL A 5 7.68 -1.88 -2.66
C VAL A 5 6.85 -1.88 -3.94
N PRO A 6 6.04 -0.83 -4.19
CA PRO A 6 5.14 -0.82 -5.32
C PRO A 6 5.86 -0.60 -6.64
N ASP A 7 5.41 -1.29 -7.68
CA ASP A 7 5.83 -1.01 -9.05
C ASP A 7 5.02 0.18 -9.58
N TYR A 8 5.70 1.32 -9.72
CA TYR A 8 5.07 2.57 -10.15
C TYR A 8 4.46 2.47 -11.56
N ALA A 9 5.20 1.94 -12.53
CA ALA A 9 4.74 1.88 -13.91
C ALA A 9 3.57 0.91 -14.06
N ALA A 10 3.67 -0.27 -13.43
CA ALA A 10 2.59 -1.25 -13.41
C ALA A 10 1.34 -0.72 -12.69
N THR A 11 1.51 -0.02 -11.55
CA THR A 11 0.39 0.57 -10.81
C THR A 11 -0.39 1.54 -11.68
N LEU A 12 0.30 2.44 -12.40
CA LEU A 12 -0.37 3.40 -13.29
C LEU A 12 -1.11 2.70 -14.43
N ALA A 13 -0.49 1.71 -15.07
CA ALA A 13 -1.10 0.97 -16.17
C ALA A 13 -2.35 0.20 -15.70
N GLN A 14 -2.27 -0.50 -14.57
CA GLN A 14 -3.36 -1.32 -14.05
C GLN A 14 -4.54 -0.48 -13.54
N TYR A 15 -4.27 0.64 -12.88
CA TYR A 15 -5.28 1.48 -12.25
C TYR A 15 -5.62 2.75 -13.05
N THR A 16 -5.32 2.77 -14.36
CA THR A 16 -5.64 3.90 -15.24
C THR A 16 -7.12 4.30 -15.19
N ASP A 17 -8.02 3.31 -15.16
CA ASP A 17 -9.48 3.52 -15.15
C ASP A 17 -10.15 3.00 -13.87
N LEU A 18 -9.42 3.06 -12.75
CA LEU A 18 -9.86 2.53 -11.47
C LEU A 18 -11.24 3.05 -11.01
N PRO A 19 -11.61 4.34 -11.18
CA PRO A 19 -12.93 4.83 -10.80
C PRO A 19 -14.06 4.16 -11.58
N ALA A 20 -13.89 3.95 -12.89
CA ALA A 20 -14.91 3.30 -13.72
C ALA A 20 -15.03 1.81 -13.36
N GLN A 21 -13.90 1.12 -13.13
CA GLN A 21 -13.89 -0.27 -12.68
C GLN A 21 -14.63 -0.43 -11.35
N GLN A 22 -14.42 0.49 -10.39
CA GLN A 22 -15.15 0.50 -9.12
C GLN A 22 -16.65 0.75 -9.30
N ALA A 23 -17.02 1.73 -10.12
CA ALA A 23 -18.44 2.04 -10.39
C ALA A 23 -19.17 0.88 -11.08
N ALA A 24 -18.46 0.12 -11.92
CA ALA A 24 -18.97 -1.06 -12.58
C ALA A 24 -19.00 -2.32 -11.68
N GLY A 25 -18.46 -2.25 -10.45
CA GLY A 25 -18.33 -3.42 -9.58
C GLY A 25 -17.44 -4.52 -10.17
N SER A 26 -16.45 -4.13 -10.98
CA SER A 26 -15.52 -5.07 -11.61
C SER A 26 -14.60 -5.72 -10.58
N ASP A 27 -14.09 -6.91 -10.90
CA ASP A 27 -13.02 -7.53 -10.12
C ASP A 27 -11.71 -6.76 -10.37
N ILE A 28 -11.20 -6.10 -9.35
CA ILE A 28 -10.01 -5.23 -9.43
C ILE A 28 -8.82 -5.99 -8.90
N ALA A 29 -7.83 -6.22 -9.77
CA ALA A 29 -6.60 -6.90 -9.39
C ALA A 29 -5.81 -6.14 -8.30
N ASP A 30 -5.11 -6.90 -7.47
CA ASP A 30 -4.26 -6.39 -6.38
C ASP A 30 -3.17 -5.45 -6.89
N ALA A 31 -2.76 -4.51 -6.04
CA ALA A 31 -1.78 -3.51 -6.41
C ALA A 31 -0.42 -4.17 -6.70
N PRO A 32 0.23 -3.85 -7.85
CA PRO A 32 1.46 -4.51 -8.22
C PRO A 32 2.63 -4.04 -7.36
N ASP A 33 3.32 -5.00 -6.74
CA ASP A 33 4.53 -4.82 -5.95
C ASP A 33 5.72 -5.56 -6.59
N LEU A 34 6.93 -5.07 -6.36
CA LEU A 34 8.18 -5.75 -6.72
C LEU A 34 8.39 -6.97 -5.82
N ALA A 35 8.38 -8.16 -6.42
CA ALA A 35 8.44 -9.43 -5.69
C ALA A 35 9.69 -9.53 -4.79
N GLY A 36 9.47 -9.91 -3.53
CA GLY A 36 10.54 -10.09 -2.54
C GLY A 36 11.16 -8.79 -2.02
N LEU A 37 10.63 -7.62 -2.41
CA LEU A 37 11.16 -6.32 -2.01
C LEU A 37 10.17 -5.55 -1.11
N TYR A 38 10.65 -5.14 0.06
CA TYR A 38 9.84 -4.50 1.09
C TYR A 38 10.49 -3.21 1.60
N LEU A 39 9.66 -2.27 2.03
CA LEU A 39 10.07 -0.99 2.59
C LEU A 39 9.68 -0.91 4.06
N PHE A 40 10.61 -0.44 4.89
CA PHE A 40 10.34 0.03 6.23
C PHE A 40 11.09 1.35 6.42
N GLY A 41 10.36 2.45 6.37
CA GLY A 41 11.00 3.75 6.55
C GLY A 41 10.04 4.92 6.62
N ALA A 42 10.58 6.11 6.37
CA ALA A 42 9.86 7.38 6.50
C ALA A 42 9.22 7.54 7.89
N LEU A 43 9.96 7.19 8.95
CA LEU A 43 9.50 7.25 10.34
C LEU A 43 9.60 8.66 10.96
N GLY A 44 10.30 9.58 10.29
CA GLY A 44 10.54 10.93 10.78
C GLY A 44 11.25 10.97 12.13
N SER A 45 10.98 12.02 12.93
CA SER A 45 11.53 12.19 14.29
C SER A 45 10.81 11.37 15.37
N ARG A 46 9.84 10.54 15.00
CA ARG A 46 9.02 9.73 15.94
C ARG A 46 9.26 8.23 15.79
N GLY A 47 10.37 7.83 15.16
CA GLY A 47 10.70 6.43 14.91
C GLY A 47 10.78 5.57 16.16
N LEU A 48 11.27 6.09 17.30
CA LEU A 48 11.31 5.32 18.55
C LEU A 48 9.91 4.90 19.04
N CYS A 49 8.88 5.70 18.72
CA CYS A 49 7.50 5.39 19.08
C CYS A 49 6.84 4.48 18.02
N SER A 50 7.02 4.77 16.73
CA SER A 50 6.31 4.05 15.66
C SER A 50 6.99 2.77 15.19
N ALA A 51 8.30 2.64 15.32
CA ALA A 51 9.05 1.49 14.79
C ALA A 51 8.59 0.15 15.36
N PRO A 52 8.31 -0.04 16.67
CA PRO A 52 7.94 -1.35 17.19
C PRO A 52 6.68 -1.92 16.53
N LEU A 53 5.59 -1.14 16.47
CA LEU A 53 4.34 -1.58 15.86
C LEU A 53 4.43 -1.67 14.32
N ALA A 54 5.20 -0.78 13.69
CA ALA A 54 5.51 -0.84 12.27
C ALA A 54 6.29 -2.12 11.89
N ALA A 55 7.18 -2.57 12.76
CA ALA A 55 7.93 -3.81 12.57
C ALA A 55 7.04 -5.03 12.64
N GLU A 56 6.11 -5.06 13.59
CA GLU A 56 5.13 -6.15 13.69
C GLU A 56 4.27 -6.26 12.43
N VAL A 57 3.79 -5.13 11.91
CA VAL A 57 3.03 -5.09 10.64
C VAL A 57 3.82 -5.71 9.49
N LEU A 58 5.10 -5.35 9.35
CA LEU A 58 5.93 -5.89 8.27
C LEU A 58 6.26 -7.37 8.50
N ALA A 59 6.58 -7.77 9.73
CA ALA A 59 6.89 -9.14 10.08
C ALA A 59 5.68 -10.06 9.81
N ALA A 60 4.49 -9.66 10.26
CA ALA A 60 3.25 -10.38 9.99
C ALA A 60 2.97 -10.50 8.48
N GLN A 61 3.22 -9.42 7.71
CA GLN A 61 3.07 -9.45 6.26
C GLN A 61 4.04 -10.46 5.61
N LEU A 62 5.31 -10.46 6.02
CA LEU A 62 6.34 -11.37 5.50
C LEU A 62 6.08 -12.83 5.86
N ALA A 63 5.53 -13.08 7.05
CA ALA A 63 5.23 -14.41 7.56
C ALA A 63 3.87 -14.95 7.08
N GLY A 64 3.02 -14.12 6.45
CA GLY A 64 1.65 -14.49 6.08
C GLY A 64 0.72 -14.63 7.29
N GLU A 65 1.02 -13.90 8.36
CA GLU A 65 0.26 -13.91 9.61
C GLU A 65 -0.87 -12.85 9.60
N PRO A 66 -1.87 -12.98 10.49
CA PRO A 66 -2.90 -11.95 10.66
C PRO A 66 -2.29 -10.58 10.99
N GLN A 67 -2.81 -9.53 10.35
CA GLN A 67 -2.32 -8.17 10.57
C GLN A 67 -2.79 -7.61 11.93
N PRO A 68 -1.93 -6.86 12.66
CA PRO A 68 -2.26 -6.34 14.00
C PRO A 68 -3.05 -5.03 13.96
N LEU A 69 -3.41 -4.53 12.78
CA LEU A 69 -4.08 -3.23 12.57
C LEU A 69 -5.27 -3.38 11.64
N ASP A 70 -6.19 -2.41 11.69
CA ASP A 70 -7.32 -2.35 10.78
C ASP A 70 -6.90 -1.96 9.34
N ALA A 71 -7.76 -2.31 8.38
CA ALA A 71 -7.49 -2.09 6.96
C ALA A 71 -7.25 -0.61 6.59
N SER A 72 -7.94 0.33 7.24
CA SER A 72 -7.79 1.75 6.92
C SER A 72 -6.43 2.30 7.40
N THR A 73 -5.98 1.84 8.57
CA THR A 73 -4.65 2.16 9.11
C THR A 73 -3.56 1.52 8.27
N LEU A 74 -3.69 0.25 7.87
CA LEU A 74 -2.75 -0.41 6.96
C LEU A 74 -2.65 0.30 5.60
N ALA A 75 -3.79 0.69 5.02
CA ALA A 75 -3.81 1.49 3.79
C ALA A 75 -3.14 2.86 3.96
N ALA A 76 -3.19 3.45 5.15
CA ALA A 76 -2.48 4.70 5.47
C ALA A 76 -0.96 4.51 5.66
N LEU A 77 -0.49 3.29 5.94
CA LEU A 77 0.93 2.96 6.05
C LEU A 77 1.55 2.49 4.72
N ASN A 78 0.72 1.95 3.81
CA ASN A 78 1.16 1.37 2.54
C ASN A 78 2.01 2.37 1.72
N PRO A 79 3.12 1.92 1.07
CA PRO A 79 3.97 2.80 0.29
C PRO A 79 3.28 3.43 -0.95
N ASN A 80 2.30 2.77 -1.57
CA ASN A 80 1.61 3.28 -2.77
C ASN A 80 0.47 4.28 -2.49
N ARG A 81 0.19 4.56 -1.20
CA ARG A 81 -1.04 5.26 -0.77
C ARG A 81 -1.29 6.59 -1.46
N TYR A 82 -0.25 7.34 -1.82
CA TYR A 82 -0.43 8.65 -2.46
C TYR A 82 -0.90 8.53 -3.91
N TRP A 83 -0.41 7.51 -4.61
CA TRP A 83 -0.78 7.22 -6.00
C TRP A 83 -2.21 6.70 -6.04
N VAL A 84 -2.50 5.66 -5.27
CA VAL A 84 -3.84 5.02 -5.22
C VAL A 84 -4.92 6.03 -4.82
N ARG A 85 -4.67 6.93 -3.86
CA ARG A 85 -5.63 7.99 -3.48
C ARG A 85 -5.99 8.95 -4.63
N LYS A 86 -5.06 9.19 -5.55
CA LYS A 86 -5.31 10.01 -6.74
C LYS A 86 -6.02 9.21 -7.83
N LEU A 87 -5.57 7.97 -8.07
CA LEU A 87 -6.14 7.05 -9.06
C LEU A 87 -7.61 6.71 -8.74
N LEU A 88 -7.94 6.48 -7.47
CA LEU A 88 -9.33 6.32 -7.00
C LEU A 88 -10.25 7.51 -7.33
N LYS A 89 -9.66 8.70 -7.59
CA LYS A 89 -10.38 9.92 -7.95
C LYS A 89 -10.23 10.28 -9.43
N GLY A 90 -9.63 9.40 -10.24
CA GLY A 90 -9.34 9.65 -11.65
C GLY A 90 -8.33 10.78 -11.87
N LYS A 91 -7.46 11.05 -10.90
CA LYS A 91 -6.46 12.13 -10.98
C LYS A 91 -5.09 11.59 -11.35
N ALA A 92 -4.36 12.36 -12.14
CA ALA A 92 -2.97 12.07 -12.48
C ALA A 92 -2.07 12.06 -11.23
N VAL A 93 -1.17 11.07 -11.19
CA VAL A 93 -0.22 10.80 -10.09
C VAL A 93 1.00 11.69 -10.17
#